data_AF-A0A9Q1HEF8-F1
#
_entry.id   AF-A0A9Q1HEF8-F1
#
_cell.length_a   1.000
_cell.length_b   1.000
_cell.length_c   1.000
_cell.angle_alpha   90.00
_cell.angle_beta   90.00
_cell.angle_gamma   90.00
#
_symmetry.space_group_name_H-M   'P 1'
#
loop_
_entity.id
_entity.type
_entity.pdbx_description
1 polymer ?
#
loop_
_entity_poly.entity_id
_entity_poly.type
_entity_poly.pdbx_seq_one_letter_code
_entity_poly.pdbx_strand_id
1 'polypeptide(L)'
;MGSFNQATECLFITFSKSFAYFWQVGTNLPAYLDQRHGGVQAIQPSVLVLGTRLEPSQSFFIVDGLAIQATSLLKAVDICFKAFYVLDVCYPKKCHTTWEFFQKFFFFKWERGKESL
;
A
#
# COMPACT_ATOMS: atom_id res chain seq x y z
N MET A 1 -11.15 -33.30 -1.01
CA MET A 1 -10.36 -32.26 -1.70
C MET A 1 -11.30 -31.11 -2.02
N GLY A 2 -11.27 -30.08 -1.19
CA GLY A 2 -12.26 -29.00 -1.20
C GLY A 2 -12.10 -28.08 -2.39
N SER A 3 -13.18 -27.90 -3.15
CA SER A 3 -13.34 -26.82 -4.12
C SER A 3 -13.12 -25.49 -3.41
N PHE A 4 -11.98 -24.85 -3.67
CA PHE A 4 -11.76 -23.47 -3.28
C PHE A 4 -12.60 -22.58 -4.20
N ASN A 5 -13.64 -21.95 -3.63
CA ASN A 5 -14.61 -21.14 -4.36
C ASN A 5 -13.95 -19.91 -5.01
N GLN A 6 -14.21 -19.68 -6.29
CA GLN A 6 -13.75 -18.53 -7.08
C GLN A 6 -14.11 -17.16 -6.46
N ALA A 7 -15.12 -17.11 -5.58
CA ALA A 7 -15.52 -15.92 -4.83
C ALA A 7 -14.48 -15.48 -3.78
N THR A 8 -13.78 -16.41 -3.11
CA THR A 8 -12.74 -16.05 -2.13
C THR A 8 -11.49 -15.52 -2.83
N GLU A 9 -11.12 -16.06 -3.99
CA GLU A 9 -10.05 -15.47 -4.82
C GLU A 9 -10.39 -14.04 -5.26
N CYS A 10 -11.63 -13.78 -5.68
CA CYS A 10 -12.07 -12.45 -6.09
C CYS A 10 -12.09 -11.43 -4.93
N LEU A 11 -12.46 -11.86 -3.72
CA LEU A 11 -12.38 -11.04 -2.51
C LEU A 11 -10.92 -10.73 -2.12
N PHE A 12 -10.02 -11.72 -2.18
CA PHE A 12 -8.59 -11.51 -1.95
C PHE A 12 -7.94 -10.60 -3.01
N ILE A 13 -8.33 -10.73 -4.28
CA ILE A 13 -7.87 -9.86 -5.38
C ILE A 13 -8.43 -8.44 -5.22
N THR A 14 -9.66 -8.27 -4.72
CA THR A 14 -10.24 -6.94 -4.48
C THR A 14 -9.62 -6.26 -3.25
N PHE A 15 -9.29 -7.04 -2.23
CA PHE A 15 -8.60 -6.57 -1.02
C PHE A 15 -7.17 -6.10 -1.32
N SER A 16 -6.41 -6.88 -2.10
CA SER A 16 -5.03 -6.52 -2.46
C SER A 16 -4.94 -5.22 -3.26
N LYS A 17 -5.90 -5.00 -4.18
CA LYS A 17 -6.01 -3.78 -5.01
C LYS A 17 -6.26 -2.49 -4.22
N SER A 18 -6.68 -2.58 -2.96
CA SER A 18 -6.91 -1.41 -2.11
C SER A 18 -5.73 -1.08 -1.21
N PHE A 19 -4.76 -2.01 -1.07
CA PHE A 19 -3.57 -1.83 -0.24
C PHE A 19 -2.35 -1.42 -1.08
N ALA A 20 -2.13 -2.11 -2.21
CA ALA A 20 -1.10 -1.79 -3.17
C ALA A 20 -1.65 -1.92 -4.59
N TYR A 21 -1.39 -0.92 -5.42
CA TYR A 21 -1.74 -0.93 -6.84
C TYR A 21 -0.60 -1.60 -7.62
N PHE A 22 -0.95 -2.48 -8.54
CA PHE A 22 0.00 -3.14 -9.43
C PHE A 22 -0.25 -2.69 -10.86
N TRP A 23 0.83 -2.38 -11.57
CA TRP A 23 0.75 -1.86 -12.92
C TRP A 23 1.88 -2.39 -13.81
N GLN A 24 1.69 -2.31 -15.13
CA GLN A 24 2.66 -2.81 -16.09
C GLN A 24 3.91 -1.91 -16.16
N VAL A 25 5.09 -2.53 -16.28
CA VAL A 25 6.36 -1.83 -16.51
C VAL A 25 6.28 -1.05 -17.82
N GLY A 26 6.86 0.15 -17.86
CA GLY A 26 6.82 1.03 -19.03
C GLY A 26 5.60 1.95 -19.13
N THR A 27 4.71 1.92 -18.13
CA THR A 27 3.59 2.87 -18.07
C THR A 27 4.08 4.31 -17.84
N ASN A 28 3.43 5.26 -18.51
CA ASN A 28 3.62 6.69 -18.24
C ASN A 28 3.06 7.04 -16.85
N LEU A 29 3.95 7.02 -15.86
CA LEU A 29 3.63 7.30 -14.46
C LEU A 29 3.05 8.72 -14.29
N PRO A 30 3.59 9.80 -14.89
CA PRO A 30 2.95 11.11 -14.85
C PRO A 30 1.49 11.10 -15.32
N ALA A 31 1.20 10.52 -16.49
CA ALA A 31 -0.17 10.45 -17.01
C ALA A 31 -1.11 9.64 -16.11
N TYR A 32 -0.59 8.60 -15.44
CA TYR A 32 -1.33 7.84 -14.43
C TYR A 32 -1.64 8.67 -13.17
N LEU A 33 -0.68 9.48 -12.72
CA LEU A 33 -0.86 10.36 -11.57
C LEU A 33 -1.84 11.49 -11.90
N ASP A 34 -1.75 12.09 -13.09
CA ASP A 34 -2.65 13.16 -13.54
C ASP A 34 -4.13 12.71 -13.54
N GLN A 35 -4.41 11.46 -13.92
CA GLN A 35 -5.77 10.89 -13.83
C GLN A 35 -6.30 10.81 -12.40
N ARG A 36 -5.41 10.87 -11.41
CA ARG A 36 -5.74 10.79 -9.98
C ARG A 36 -5.61 12.12 -9.26
N HIS A 37 -4.91 13.10 -9.84
CA HIS A 37 -4.77 14.45 -9.31
C HIS A 37 -6.14 15.12 -9.16
N GLY A 38 -6.32 15.87 -8.06
CA GLY A 38 -7.54 16.65 -7.79
C GLY A 38 -8.74 15.87 -7.22
N GLY A 39 -8.63 14.55 -7.01
CA GLY A 39 -9.65 13.75 -6.35
C GLY A 39 -9.33 13.43 -4.88
N VAL A 40 -10.32 12.98 -4.10
CA VAL A 40 -10.13 12.50 -2.71
C VAL A 40 -9.08 11.37 -2.62
N GLN A 41 -8.90 10.60 -3.71
CA GLN A 41 -7.87 9.56 -3.80
C GLN A 41 -6.45 10.10 -4.00
N ALA A 42 -6.28 11.35 -4.48
CA ALA A 42 -4.96 11.96 -4.65
C ALA A 42 -4.26 12.14 -3.30
N ILE A 43 -5.04 12.50 -2.27
CA ILE A 43 -4.55 12.86 -0.93
C ILE A 43 -4.17 11.61 -0.13
N GLN A 44 -4.81 10.45 -0.39
CA GLN A 44 -4.61 9.27 0.45
C GLN A 44 -3.26 8.57 0.17
N PRO A 45 -2.42 8.38 1.20
CA PRO A 45 -1.21 7.58 1.12
C PRO A 45 -1.49 6.20 0.51
N SER A 46 -0.75 5.85 -0.54
CA SER A 46 -0.88 4.52 -1.15
C SER A 46 0.44 4.00 -1.70
N VAL A 47 0.48 2.70 -1.96
CA VAL A 47 1.64 2.03 -2.55
C VAL A 47 1.33 1.67 -4.01
N LEU A 48 2.24 2.00 -4.91
CA LEU A 48 2.20 1.60 -6.31
C LEU A 48 3.41 0.72 -6.63
N VAL A 49 3.17 -0.37 -7.35
CA VAL A 49 4.19 -1.30 -7.82
C VAL A 49 4.10 -1.38 -9.34
N LEU A 50 5.23 -1.20 -10.01
CA LEU A 50 5.38 -1.56 -11.41
C LEU A 50 5.97 -2.97 -11.48
N GLY A 51 5.34 -3.84 -12.25
CA GLY A 51 5.62 -5.28 -12.28
C GLY A 51 4.51 -6.09 -11.63
N THR A 52 4.84 -7.27 -11.14
CA THR A 52 3.86 -8.18 -10.54
C THR A 52 4.02 -8.26 -9.02
N ARG A 53 3.07 -8.91 -8.35
CA ARG A 53 3.16 -9.17 -6.90
C ARG A 53 4.36 -10.05 -6.53
N LEU A 54 4.73 -11.00 -7.39
CA LEU A 54 5.83 -11.92 -7.14
C LEU A 54 7.17 -11.33 -7.60
N GLU A 55 7.12 -10.47 -8.61
CA GLU A 55 8.29 -9.83 -9.23
C GLU A 55 8.06 -8.32 -9.36
N PRO A 56 8.18 -7.57 -8.24
CA PRO A 56 8.08 -6.12 -8.26
C PRO A 56 9.35 -5.55 -8.91
N SER A 57 9.21 -4.84 -10.03
CA SER A 57 10.33 -4.18 -10.70
C SER A 57 10.66 -2.84 -10.06
N GLN A 58 9.63 -2.04 -9.74
CA GLN A 58 9.77 -0.77 -9.04
C GLN A 58 8.63 -0.58 -8.06
N SER A 59 8.90 0.11 -6.95
CA SER A 59 7.90 0.38 -5.92
C SER A 59 7.92 1.86 -5.57
N PHE A 60 6.74 2.43 -5.41
CA PHE A 60 6.53 3.84 -5.17
C PHE A 60 5.58 4.03 -4.00
N PHE A 61 5.87 5.04 -3.20
CA PHE A 61 4.91 5.65 -2.29
C PHE A 61 4.22 6.80 -3.03
N ILE A 62 2.89 6.81 -3.03
CA ILE A 62 2.08 7.84 -3.66
C ILE A 62 1.39 8.67 -2.57
N VAL A 63 1.52 9.99 -2.66
CA VAL A 63 0.80 10.94 -1.80
C VAL A 63 0.63 12.27 -2.53
N ASP A 64 -0.54 12.86 -2.39
CA ASP A 64 -0.91 14.13 -3.04
C ASP A 64 -0.55 14.17 -4.52
N GLY A 65 -0.79 13.05 -5.21
CA GLY A 65 -0.45 12.90 -6.62
C GLY A 65 1.04 12.81 -6.96
N LEU A 66 1.94 12.84 -5.98
CA LEU A 66 3.38 12.64 -6.15
C LEU A 66 3.72 11.17 -6.04
N ALA A 67 4.61 10.67 -6.90
CA ALA A 67 5.20 9.35 -6.79
C ALA A 67 6.65 9.43 -6.34
N ILE A 68 6.93 8.87 -5.16
CA ILE A 68 8.26 8.81 -4.58
C ILE A 68 8.76 7.37 -4.67
N GLN A 69 9.81 7.14 -5.44
CA GLN A 69 10.37 5.80 -5.60
C GLN A 69 11.01 5.32 -4.30
N ALA A 70 10.67 4.09 -3.89
CA ALA A 70 11.28 3.42 -2.76
C ALA A 70 12.29 2.36 -3.24
N THR A 71 13.24 2.02 -2.38
CA THR A 71 14.25 1.00 -2.67
C THR A 71 13.69 -0.42 -2.73
N SER A 72 12.51 -0.65 -2.13
CA SER A 72 11.79 -1.93 -2.19
C SER A 72 10.31 -1.74 -1.91
N LEU A 73 9.50 -2.76 -2.23
CA LEU A 73 8.08 -2.81 -1.87
C LEU A 73 7.87 -2.66 -0.36
N LEU A 74 8.67 -3.36 0.45
CA LEU A 74 8.57 -3.27 1.90
C LEU A 74 8.88 -1.85 2.39
N LYS A 75 9.84 -1.16 1.76
CA LYS A 75 10.15 0.22 2.11
C LYS A 75 9.04 1.19 1.70
N ALA A 76 8.40 0.98 0.56
CA ALA A 76 7.22 1.76 0.17
C ALA A 76 6.07 1.59 1.17
N VAL A 77 5.82 0.37 1.64
CA VAL A 77 4.81 0.09 2.68
C VAL A 77 5.17 0.77 4.01
N ASP A 78 6.44 0.70 4.45
CA ASP A 78 6.92 1.38 5.67
C ASP A 78 6.71 2.89 5.63
N ILE A 79 7.09 3.53 4.51
CA ILE A 79 6.90 4.97 4.30
C ILE A 79 5.42 5.32 4.27
N CYS A 80 4.61 4.57 3.53
CA CYS A 80 3.17 4.78 3.44
C CYS A 80 2.49 4.65 4.81
N PHE A 81 2.87 3.65 5.61
CA PHE A 81 2.37 3.46 6.97
C PHE A 81 2.65 4.68 7.84
N LYS A 82 3.89 5.17 7.84
CA LYS A 82 4.30 6.36 8.60
C LYS A 82 3.61 7.63 8.12
N ALA A 83 3.35 7.74 6.82
CA ALA A 83 2.66 8.90 6.25
C ALA A 83 1.24 9.08 6.80
N PHE A 84 0.51 8.00 7.12
CA PHE A 84 -0.81 8.12 7.77
C PHE A 84 -0.74 8.91 9.09
N TYR A 85 0.33 8.71 9.86
CA TYR A 85 0.53 9.42 11.13
C TYR A 85 1.08 10.83 10.94
N VAL A 86 2.07 11.00 10.05
CA VAL A 86 2.71 12.31 9.82
C VAL A 86 1.72 13.31 9.21
N LEU A 87 0.82 12.84 8.35
CA LEU A 87 -0.16 13.66 7.66
C LEU A 87 -1.52 13.74 8.39
N ASP A 88 -1.67 13.06 9.53
CA ASP A 88 -2.92 12.95 10.28
C ASP A 88 -4.12 12.52 9.42
N VAL A 89 -3.93 11.46 8.62
CA VAL A 89 -4.93 10.93 7.69
C VAL A 89 -5.38 9.53 8.08
N CYS A 90 -6.70 9.31 8.07
CA CYS A 90 -7.29 8.01 8.38
C CYS A 90 -6.92 6.94 7.32
N TYR A 91 -6.84 5.69 7.75
CA TYR A 91 -6.68 4.57 6.82
C TYR A 91 -7.87 4.47 5.84
N PRO A 92 -7.63 4.08 4.57
CA PRO A 92 -8.72 3.88 3.62
C PRO A 92 -9.65 2.77 4.09
N LYS A 93 -10.96 3.00 4.04
CA LYS A 93 -11.99 2.04 4.54
C LYS A 93 -11.82 0.62 3.98
N LYS A 94 -11.39 0.48 2.72
CA LYS A 94 -11.24 -0.81 2.03
C LYS A 94 -10.07 -1.67 2.55
N CYS A 95 -9.05 -1.05 3.13
CA CYS A 95 -7.86 -1.72 3.65
C CYS A 95 -7.57 -1.35 5.13
N HIS A 96 -8.56 -0.80 5.83
CA HIS A 96 -8.45 -0.39 7.23
C HIS A 96 -7.95 -1.52 8.12
N THR A 97 -8.57 -2.70 8.03
CA THR A 97 -8.18 -3.88 8.82
C THR A 97 -6.75 -4.32 8.54
N THR A 98 -6.24 -4.14 7.31
CA THR A 98 -4.85 -4.43 6.95
C THR A 98 -3.91 -3.49 7.70
N TRP A 99 -4.19 -2.19 7.65
CA TRP A 99 -3.36 -1.18 8.31
C TRP A 99 -3.44 -1.27 9.83
N GLU A 100 -4.61 -1.59 10.39
CA GLU A 100 -4.74 -1.91 11.82
C GLU A 100 -3.93 -3.14 12.22
N PHE A 101 -3.87 -4.16 11.37
CA PHE A 101 -2.99 -5.31 11.62
C PHE A 101 -1.52 -4.88 11.62
N PHE A 102 -1.09 -4.06 10.66
CA PHE A 102 0.27 -3.51 10.64
C PHE A 102 0.57 -2.70 11.92
N GLN A 103 -0.34 -1.82 12.33
CA GLN A 103 -0.22 -1.05 13.56
C GLN A 103 -0.10 -1.99 14.77
N LYS A 104 -1.00 -2.97 14.91
CA LYS A 104 -1.00 -3.85 16.07
C LYS A 104 0.24 -4.74 16.13
N PHE A 105 0.69 -5.24 14.98
CA PHE A 105 1.79 -6.19 14.94
C PHE A 105 3.16 -5.52 15.00
N PHE A 106 3.37 -4.45 14.24
CA PHE A 106 4.67 -3.79 14.15
C PHE A 106 4.87 -2.75 15.24
N PHE A 107 3.87 -1.91 15.55
CA PHE A 107 4.04 -0.84 16.54
C PHE A 107 4.10 -1.39 17.98
N PHE A 108 3.17 -2.29 18.36
CA PHE A 108 3.22 -2.87 19.72
C PHE A 108 4.37 -3.86 19.91
N LYS A 109 4.85 -4.59 18.88
CA LYS A 109 6.08 -5.40 19.05
C LYS A 109 7.34 -4.53 19.06
N TRP A 110 7.39 -3.44 18.31
CA TRP A 110 8.54 -2.54 18.27
C TRP A 110 8.83 -1.93 19.65
N GLU A 111 7.80 -1.44 20.35
CA GLU A 111 7.99 -0.90 21.70
C GLU A 111 8.37 -1.99 22.73
N ARG A 112 7.82 -3.21 22.63
CA ARG A 112 8.24 -4.32 23.50
C ARG A 112 9.65 -4.87 23.22
N GLY A 113 10.23 -4.56 22.07
CA GLY A 113 11.62 -4.93 21.74
C GLY A 113 12.66 -3.96 22.29
N LYS A 114 12.25 -2.79 22.81
CA LYS A 114 13.13 -1.79 23.42
C LYS A 114 13.23 -1.90 24.95
N GLU A 115 12.36 -2.69 25.58
CA GLU A 115 12.39 -2.95 27.03
C GLU A 115 13.30 -4.14 27.42
N SER A 116 14.00 -4.73 26.45
CA SER A 116 14.88 -5.89 26.66
C SER A 116 16.32 -5.69 26.18
N LEU A 117 16.80 -4.43 26.14
CA LEU A 117 18.22 -4.07 25.98
C LEU A 117 18.66 -3.15 27.12
#